data_AF-A0A2N6KHR7-F1
#
_entry.id   AF-A0A2N6KHR7-F1
#
_cell.length_a   1.000
_cell.length_b   1.000
_cell.length_c   1.000
_cell.angle_alpha   90.00
_cell.angle_beta   90.00
_cell.angle_gamma   90.00
#
_symmetry.space_group_name_H-M   'P 1'
#
loop_
_entity.id
_entity.type
_entity.pdbx_description
1 polymer ?
#
loop_
_entity_poly.entity_id
_entity_poly.type
_entity_poly.pdbx_seq_one_letter_code
_entity_poly.pdbx_strand_id
1 'polypeptide(L)'
;MYPARRGKHKIFIGMAPGVGKTYRMLEEGHALKEEGIDVVIGLLETHGRKETAEMAEGLEIIPRKQIPRGNLTLTEMDTDAILARSPQLVLIDELAHTNVPGSPREKRYQDVETILQNGIDVYSTMNIQHLESLNDLVARITGIVVRERVPDRVLDDADEVVVVDVTPETLQERLVEGKIYAPQKIQQALDNFFQRRNLIALRELALREIADNVEEEAREMGAGLANKLDSQGQLCNIQERVLVCVSTYAKSLQLLRRGARIANYMNAPLFAVFVADPDRFLTKEESLHIDMCEKLCKEFAGNFIRVPSSDVAAAIAQVAEQYRITQIVIGASQRSRWQILLKGSLTHKLLRLLKNTDLHIIATDKKMHS
;
A
#
# COMPACT_ATOMS: atom_id res chain seq x y z
N MET A 1 -10.11 23.42 29.60
CA MET A 1 -8.81 22.73 29.46
C MET A 1 -8.61 22.53 27.96
N TYR A 2 -7.72 23.29 27.33
CA TYR A 2 -7.44 23.09 25.91
C TYR A 2 -6.87 21.67 25.74
N PRO A 3 -7.26 20.92 24.69
CA PRO A 3 -6.67 19.61 24.44
C PRO A 3 -5.16 19.75 24.34
N ALA A 4 -4.42 18.90 25.04
CA ALA A 4 -2.96 18.87 24.96
C ALA A 4 -2.56 18.68 23.49
N ARG A 5 -1.60 19.49 23.02
CA ARG A 5 -1.10 19.41 21.64
C ARG A 5 -0.53 18.01 21.41
N ARG A 6 -0.98 17.30 20.36
CA ARG A 6 -0.32 16.08 19.88
C ARG A 6 1.08 16.45 19.36
N GLY A 7 2.08 15.65 19.71
CA GLY A 7 3.42 15.75 19.13
C GLY A 7 3.40 15.53 17.62
N LYS A 8 4.40 16.04 16.91
CA LYS A 8 4.57 15.84 15.49
C LYS A 8 5.33 14.56 15.21
N HIS A 9 4.91 13.80 14.21
CA HIS A 9 5.57 12.57 13.81
C HIS A 9 6.24 12.75 12.45
N LYS A 10 7.56 12.60 12.40
CA LYS A 10 8.34 12.52 11.16
C LYS A 10 8.84 11.10 10.94
N ILE A 11 8.62 10.56 9.75
CA ILE A 11 9.03 9.20 9.38
C ILE A 11 10.07 9.24 8.28
N PHE A 12 11.27 8.73 8.56
CA PHE A 12 12.30 8.45 7.57
C PHE A 12 12.05 7.05 7.00
N ILE A 13 11.51 7.01 5.79
CA ILE A 13 11.15 5.76 5.11
C ILE A 13 12.19 5.41 4.06
N GLY A 14 12.41 4.12 3.84
CA GLY A 14 13.37 3.64 2.85
C GLY A 14 12.93 2.35 2.20
N MET A 15 13.39 2.15 0.96
CA MET A 15 13.07 0.95 0.18
C MET A 15 13.67 -0.34 0.76
N ALA A 16 14.75 -0.23 1.52
CA ALA A 16 15.53 -1.37 2.01
C ALA A 16 16.38 -1.05 3.27
N PRO A 17 16.84 -2.07 4.00
CA PRO A 17 17.89 -1.91 5.00
C PRO A 17 19.18 -1.38 4.37
N GLY A 18 19.89 -0.47 5.05
CA GLY A 18 21.18 0.06 4.60
C GLY A 18 21.15 1.31 3.72
N VAL A 19 19.97 1.82 3.37
CA VAL A 19 19.84 3.07 2.58
C VAL A 19 20.28 4.32 3.35
N GLY A 20 20.33 4.27 4.68
CA GLY A 20 20.85 5.37 5.53
C GLY A 20 19.82 6.08 6.41
N LYS A 21 18.60 5.54 6.57
CA LYS A 21 17.52 6.14 7.37
C LYS A 21 17.96 6.63 8.76
N THR A 22 18.56 5.74 9.56
CA THR A 22 19.05 6.04 10.91
C THR A 22 20.10 7.15 10.89
N TYR A 23 21.03 7.10 9.93
CA TYR A 23 22.07 8.12 9.82
C TYR A 23 21.46 9.50 9.52
N ARG A 24 20.51 9.55 8.59
CA ARG A 24 19.80 10.79 8.24
C ARG A 24 18.96 11.32 9.41
N MET A 25 18.28 10.45 10.15
CA MET A 25 17.53 10.82 11.36
C MET A 25 18.44 11.42 12.43
N LEU A 26 19.61 10.82 12.66
CA LEU A 26 20.59 11.34 13.63
C LEU A 26 21.21 12.67 13.18
N GLU A 27 21.54 12.80 11.90
CA GLU A 27 22.07 14.05 11.32
C GLU A 27 21.07 15.20 11.54
N GLU A 28 19.78 14.97 11.29
CA GLU A 28 18.76 15.98 11.55
C GLU A 28 18.55 16.23 13.05
N GLY A 29 18.65 15.18 13.89
CA GLY A 29 18.61 15.31 15.34
C GLY A 29 19.73 16.17 15.90
N HIS A 30 20.94 16.09 15.34
CA HIS A 30 22.06 16.97 15.69
C HIS A 30 21.80 18.41 15.29
N ALA A 31 21.34 18.65 14.06
CA ALA A 31 21.02 20.00 13.60
C ALA A 31 19.99 20.69 14.52
N LEU A 32 18.92 19.98 14.90
CA LEU A 32 17.91 20.50 15.83
C LEU A 32 18.47 20.74 17.24
N LYS A 33 19.38 19.87 17.71
CA LYS A 33 20.06 20.09 19.00
C LYS A 33 20.94 21.32 18.98
N GLU A 34 21.65 21.58 17.88
CA GLU A 34 22.45 22.80 17.69
C GLU A 34 21.59 24.07 17.68
N GLU A 35 20.35 23.96 17.19
CA GLU A 35 19.32 25.01 17.26
C GLU A 35 18.69 25.17 18.66
N GLY A 36 19.08 24.33 19.63
CA GLY A 36 18.64 24.40 21.02
C GLY A 36 17.41 23.57 21.35
N ILE A 37 16.97 22.68 20.47
CA ILE A 37 15.89 21.72 20.76
C ILE A 37 16.40 20.62 21.70
N ASP A 38 15.61 20.27 22.72
CA ASP A 38 15.90 19.14 23.60
C ASP A 38 15.63 17.80 22.88
N VAL A 39 16.69 17.23 22.28
CA VAL A 39 16.67 15.99 21.51
C VAL A 39 17.28 14.83 22.31
N VAL A 40 16.54 13.72 22.40
CA VAL A 40 17.03 12.47 22.99
C VAL A 40 16.82 11.28 22.04
N ILE A 41 17.67 10.28 22.16
CA ILE A 41 17.52 8.99 21.48
C ILE A 41 16.73 8.07 22.43
N GLY A 42 15.52 7.69 22.03
CA GLY A 42 14.71 6.72 22.75
C GLY A 42 15.11 5.28 22.39
N LEU A 43 15.46 5.06 21.12
CA LEU A 43 15.99 3.80 20.64
C LEU A 43 16.85 4.00 19.39
N LEU A 44 18.04 3.40 19.40
CA LEU A 44 18.95 3.39 18.25
C LEU A 44 19.38 1.95 17.93
N GLU A 45 19.23 1.55 16.67
CA GLU A 45 19.66 0.24 16.17
C GLU A 45 20.85 0.39 15.22
N THR A 46 22.04 0.26 15.80
CA THR A 46 23.30 0.42 15.05
C THR A 46 23.58 -0.77 14.13
N HIS A 47 23.04 -1.96 14.44
CA HIS A 47 23.36 -3.24 13.76
C HIS A 47 24.87 -3.50 13.63
N GLY A 48 25.67 -3.00 14.57
CA GLY A 48 27.14 -3.12 14.54
C GLY A 48 27.86 -2.12 13.65
N ARG A 49 27.17 -1.12 13.10
CA ARG A 49 27.77 -0.05 12.28
C ARG A 49 28.44 1.00 13.17
N LYS A 50 29.77 1.07 13.10
CA LYS A 50 30.58 2.05 13.86
C LYS A 50 30.19 3.49 13.56
N GLU A 51 30.08 3.84 12.28
CA GLU A 51 29.70 5.19 11.84
C GLU A 51 28.34 5.65 12.41
N THR A 52 27.39 4.72 12.58
CA THR A 52 26.08 5.04 13.18
C THR A 52 26.16 5.22 14.69
N ALA A 53 27.04 4.46 15.37
CA ALA A 53 27.30 4.64 16.79
C ALA A 53 28.03 5.97 17.06
N GLU A 54 29.02 6.29 16.23
CA GLU A 54 29.75 7.57 16.27
C GLU A 54 28.81 8.76 16.02
N MET A 55 27.90 8.63 15.04
CA MET A 55 26.89 9.67 14.77
C MET A 55 25.89 9.86 15.92
N ALA A 56 25.74 8.90 16.83
CA ALA A 56 24.91 9.08 18.02
C ALA A 56 25.63 9.78 19.18
N GLU A 57 26.96 9.88 19.12
CA GLU A 57 27.73 10.60 20.13
C GLU A 57 27.30 12.07 20.21
N GLY A 58 27.17 12.59 21.43
CA GLY A 58 26.70 13.94 21.65
C GLY A 58 25.17 14.05 21.79
N LEU A 59 24.37 13.03 21.45
CA LEU A 59 22.94 12.97 21.79
C LEU A 59 22.73 12.20 23.11
N GLU A 60 21.79 12.65 23.94
CA GLU A 60 21.41 11.91 25.16
C GLU A 60 20.67 10.63 24.74
N ILE A 61 21.03 9.47 25.32
CA ILE A 61 20.40 8.19 25.01
C ILE A 61 19.67 7.67 26.25
N ILE A 62 18.38 7.41 26.12
CA ILE A 62 17.59 6.73 27.15
C ILE A 62 18.00 5.25 27.19
N PRO A 63 18.42 4.72 28.35
CA PRO A 63 18.79 3.32 28.47
C PRO A 63 17.63 2.40 28.12
N ARG A 64 17.91 1.32 27.38
CA ARG A 64 16.91 0.30 27.05
C ARG A 64 16.42 -0.42 28.30
N LYS A 65 15.12 -0.72 28.35
CA LYS A 65 14.52 -1.53 29.39
C LYS A 65 14.97 -2.98 29.25
N GLN A 66 15.51 -3.55 30.31
CA GLN A 66 15.89 -4.97 30.35
C GLN A 66 14.71 -5.83 30.82
N ILE A 67 14.37 -6.85 30.04
CA ILE A 67 13.24 -7.75 30.28
C ILE A 67 13.79 -9.18 30.43
N PRO A 68 13.92 -9.69 31.67
CA PRO A 68 14.38 -11.06 31.89
C PRO A 68 13.32 -12.06 31.46
N ARG A 69 13.69 -13.01 30.58
CA ARG A 69 12.79 -14.03 30.03
C ARG A 69 13.47 -15.40 30.04
N GLY A 70 13.22 -16.16 31.10
CA GLY A 70 13.94 -17.41 31.34
C GLY A 70 15.43 -17.13 31.53
N ASN A 71 16.27 -17.72 30.69
CA ASN A 71 17.73 -17.52 30.71
C ASN A 71 18.22 -16.39 29.77
N LEU A 72 17.31 -15.72 29.06
CA LEU A 72 17.64 -14.65 28.12
C LEU A 72 17.21 -13.30 28.69
N THR A 73 18.08 -12.29 28.63
CA THR A 73 17.70 -10.90 28.87
C THR A 73 17.42 -10.24 27.53
N LEU A 74 16.15 -9.91 27.30
CA LEU A 74 15.75 -9.14 26.13
C LEU A 74 15.82 -7.64 26.48
N THR A 75 15.94 -6.79 25.46
CA THR A 75 15.96 -5.34 25.65
C THR A 75 14.92 -4.69 24.76
N GLU A 76 14.29 -3.62 25.24
CA GLU A 76 13.24 -2.88 24.53
C GLU A 76 13.37 -1.38 24.81
N MET A 77 12.74 -0.55 23.98
CA MET A 77 12.63 0.89 24.25
C MET A 77 11.89 1.13 25.59
N ASP A 78 12.39 2.05 26.41
CA ASP A 78 11.73 2.42 27.66
C ASP A 78 10.82 3.65 27.45
N THR A 79 9.58 3.39 27.03
CA THR A 79 8.58 4.45 26.81
C THR A 79 8.30 5.23 28.09
N ASP A 80 8.27 4.57 29.24
CA ASP A 80 7.95 5.22 30.51
C ASP A 80 9.08 6.20 30.91
N ALA A 81 10.33 5.80 30.69
CA ALA A 81 11.48 6.68 30.89
C ALA A 81 11.50 7.87 29.92
N ILE A 82 11.13 7.67 28.65
CA ILE A 82 11.01 8.78 27.68
C ILE A 82 9.94 9.78 28.14
N LEU A 83 8.76 9.29 28.55
CA LEU A 83 7.67 10.14 29.03
C LEU A 83 8.06 10.89 30.31
N ALA A 84 8.74 10.23 31.24
CA ALA A 84 9.23 10.85 32.48
C ALA A 84 10.31 11.92 32.20
N ARG A 85 11.17 11.70 31.19
CA ARG A 85 12.19 12.67 30.76
C ARG A 85 11.59 13.86 30.00
N SER A 86 10.44 13.67 29.35
CA SER A 86 9.66 14.69 28.65
C SER A 86 10.50 15.58 27.69
N PRO A 87 11.28 14.99 26.76
CA PRO A 87 12.05 15.76 25.78
C PRO A 87 11.14 16.53 24.80
N GLN A 88 11.70 17.49 24.07
CA GLN A 88 10.96 18.11 22.96
C GLN A 88 10.87 17.17 21.76
N LEU A 89 11.94 16.43 21.47
CA LEU A 89 12.04 15.47 20.37
C LEU A 89 12.68 14.16 20.84
N VAL A 90 12.10 13.02 20.45
CA VAL A 90 12.71 11.70 20.61
C VAL A 90 12.97 11.02 19.26
N LEU A 91 14.16 10.43 19.10
CA LEU A 91 14.56 9.65 17.94
C LEU A 91 14.36 8.14 18.21
N ILE A 92 13.64 7.44 17.34
CA ILE A 92 13.22 6.04 17.54
C ILE A 92 13.40 5.22 16.26
N ASP A 93 14.37 4.31 16.24
CA ASP A 93 14.55 3.36 15.13
C ASP A 93 13.49 2.24 15.10
N GLU A 94 13.35 1.63 13.91
CA GLU A 94 12.61 0.37 13.70
C GLU A 94 11.14 0.45 14.15
N LEU A 95 10.38 1.37 13.57
CA LEU A 95 8.96 1.60 13.89
C LEU A 95 8.09 0.32 13.78
N ALA A 96 8.48 -0.61 12.90
CA ALA A 96 7.76 -1.85 12.62
C ALA A 96 7.95 -2.98 13.65
N HIS A 97 8.89 -2.79 14.58
CA HIS A 97 9.28 -3.82 15.53
C HIS A 97 8.11 -4.34 16.35
N THR A 98 8.12 -5.65 16.57
CA THR A 98 7.19 -6.33 17.48
C THR A 98 7.82 -6.40 18.86
N ASN A 99 7.21 -5.71 19.82
CA ASN A 99 7.71 -5.65 21.18
C ASN A 99 7.77 -7.04 21.82
N VAL A 100 8.67 -7.20 22.79
CA VAL A 100 8.76 -8.42 23.59
C VAL A 100 7.38 -8.83 24.14
N PRO A 101 6.93 -10.09 23.98
CA PRO A 101 5.67 -10.56 24.55
C PRO A 101 5.55 -10.29 26.05
N GLY A 102 4.44 -9.69 26.46
CA GLY A 102 4.21 -9.23 27.83
C GLY A 102 4.48 -7.73 28.03
N SER A 103 5.01 -7.04 27.02
CA SER A 103 5.06 -5.57 27.00
C SER A 103 3.64 -4.97 27.01
N PRO A 104 3.47 -3.75 27.54
CA PRO A 104 2.15 -3.08 27.59
C PRO A 104 1.49 -2.90 26.22
N ARG A 105 2.31 -2.83 25.17
CA ARG A 105 1.91 -2.66 23.77
C ARG A 105 2.62 -3.69 22.91
N GLU A 106 1.93 -4.19 21.89
CA GLU A 106 2.44 -5.27 21.02
C GLU A 106 3.44 -4.74 19.99
N LYS A 107 3.28 -3.49 19.56
CA LYS A 107 4.04 -2.91 18.44
C LYS A 107 4.69 -1.59 18.85
N ARG A 108 5.90 -1.34 18.34
CA ARG A 108 6.63 -0.11 18.63
C ARG A 108 5.92 1.15 18.15
N TYR A 109 5.22 1.08 17.01
CA TYR A 109 4.40 2.22 16.57
C TYR A 109 3.34 2.63 17.60
N GLN A 110 2.84 1.71 18.44
CA GLN A 110 1.89 2.02 19.51
C GLN A 110 2.57 2.75 20.68
N ASP A 111 3.84 2.43 20.96
CA ASP A 111 4.64 3.21 21.90
C ASP A 111 4.85 4.63 21.37
N VAL A 112 5.16 4.77 20.08
CA VAL A 112 5.30 6.07 19.40
C VAL A 112 4.00 6.87 19.47
N GLU A 113 2.85 6.25 19.20
CA GLU A 113 1.54 6.89 19.35
C GLU A 113 1.32 7.40 20.79
N THR A 114 1.72 6.62 21.80
CA THR A 114 1.64 7.03 23.21
C THR A 114 2.51 8.26 23.49
N ILE A 115 3.73 8.30 22.94
CA ILE A 115 4.66 9.44 23.09
C ILE A 115 4.07 10.70 22.43
N LEU A 116 3.57 10.58 21.20
CA LEU A 116 2.93 11.67 20.46
C LEU A 116 1.70 12.21 21.19
N GLN A 117 0.87 11.33 21.80
CA GLN A 117 -0.29 11.75 22.59
C GLN A 117 0.07 12.56 23.84
N ASN A 118 1.31 12.42 24.34
CA ASN A 118 1.84 13.21 25.45
C ASN A 118 2.56 14.49 25.00
N GLY A 119 2.47 14.85 23.71
CA GLY A 119 2.95 16.12 23.18
C GLY A 119 4.44 16.18 22.84
N ILE A 120 5.13 15.04 22.88
CA ILE A 120 6.55 14.89 22.51
C ILE A 120 6.62 14.60 21.01
N ASP A 121 7.45 15.35 20.28
CA ASP A 121 7.64 15.11 18.85
C ASP A 121 8.51 13.84 18.65
N VAL A 122 8.25 13.07 17.58
CA VAL A 122 8.94 11.80 17.31
C VAL A 122 9.49 11.79 15.91
N TYR A 123 10.78 11.49 15.79
CA TYR A 123 11.41 11.10 14.53
C TYR A 123 11.62 9.59 14.56
N SER A 124 11.23 8.91 13.48
CA SER A 124 11.32 7.45 13.44
C SER A 124 11.79 6.91 12.10
N THR A 125 12.30 5.67 12.10
CA THR A 125 12.74 5.01 10.86
C THR A 125 11.92 3.75 10.55
N MET A 126 11.64 3.53 9.27
CA MET A 126 10.93 2.33 8.80
C MET A 126 11.32 1.96 7.37
N ASN A 127 11.24 0.68 7.00
CA ASN A 127 11.29 0.28 5.59
C ASN A 127 9.87 0.12 5.02
N ILE A 128 9.69 0.45 3.74
CA ILE A 128 8.40 0.35 3.04
C ILE A 128 7.80 -1.07 3.09
N GLN A 129 8.66 -2.09 3.15
CA GLN A 129 8.26 -3.50 3.21
C GLN A 129 7.41 -3.89 4.43
N HIS A 130 7.39 -3.04 5.45
CA HIS A 130 6.64 -3.29 6.67
C HIS A 130 5.21 -2.77 6.60
N LEU A 131 4.82 -2.02 5.57
CA LEU A 131 3.43 -1.63 5.37
C LEU A 131 2.56 -2.86 5.09
N GLU A 132 1.38 -2.89 5.72
CA GLU A 132 0.44 -4.00 5.62
C GLU A 132 -0.05 -4.18 4.17
N SER A 133 -0.44 -3.10 3.50
CA SER A 133 -0.91 -3.14 2.11
C SER A 133 0.11 -3.70 1.11
N LEU A 134 1.40 -3.50 1.39
CA LEU A 134 2.49 -3.86 0.48
C LEU A 134 3.09 -5.25 0.73
N ASN A 135 2.68 -5.93 1.80
CA ASN A 135 3.29 -7.17 2.25
C ASN A 135 3.32 -8.25 1.15
N ASP A 136 2.17 -8.50 0.51
CA ASP A 136 2.04 -9.52 -0.53
C ASP A 136 2.85 -9.17 -1.78
N LEU A 137 2.88 -7.89 -2.15
CA LEU A 137 3.66 -7.42 -3.30
C LEU A 137 5.16 -7.59 -3.04
N VAL A 138 5.64 -7.23 -1.86
CA VAL A 138 7.04 -7.40 -1.48
C VAL A 138 7.43 -8.86 -1.39
N ALA A 139 6.56 -9.72 -0.86
CA ALA A 139 6.79 -11.17 -0.83
C ALA A 139 6.89 -11.76 -2.25
N ARG A 140 6.08 -11.29 -3.20
CA ARG A 140 6.17 -11.70 -4.61
C ARG A 140 7.47 -11.22 -5.28
N ILE A 141 7.93 -10.01 -4.97
CA ILE A 141 9.17 -9.45 -5.53
C ILE A 141 10.39 -10.16 -4.95
N THR A 142 10.47 -10.28 -3.63
CA THR A 142 11.69 -10.69 -2.92
C THR A 142 11.75 -12.17 -2.59
N GLY A 143 10.62 -12.88 -2.63
CA GLY A 143 10.48 -14.25 -2.14
C GLY A 143 10.50 -14.38 -0.62
N ILE A 144 10.55 -13.27 0.12
CA ILE A 144 10.68 -13.25 1.58
C ILE A 144 9.39 -12.71 2.20
N VAL A 145 8.85 -13.46 3.16
CA VAL A 145 7.68 -13.04 3.93
C VAL A 145 8.13 -12.14 5.08
N VAL A 146 7.66 -10.89 5.06
CA VAL A 146 7.91 -9.91 6.12
C VAL A 146 6.86 -10.11 7.23
N ARG A 147 7.32 -10.51 8.43
CA ARG A 147 6.43 -10.81 9.57
C ARG A 147 6.03 -9.58 10.35
N GLU A 148 6.95 -8.63 10.46
CA GLU A 148 6.73 -7.38 11.18
C GLU A 148 6.02 -6.40 10.27
N ARG A 149 4.83 -6.01 10.69
CA ARG A 149 3.90 -5.22 9.89
C ARG A 149 3.41 -4.01 10.67
N VAL A 150 3.13 -2.95 9.93
CA VAL A 150 2.63 -1.65 10.38
C VAL A 150 1.41 -1.29 9.53
N PRO A 151 0.28 -0.90 10.14
CA PRO A 151 -0.87 -0.40 9.40
C PRO A 151 -0.53 0.87 8.62
N ASP A 152 -1.05 0.98 7.40
CA ASP A 152 -0.81 2.10 6.48
C ASP A 152 -1.14 3.46 7.10
N ARG A 153 -2.20 3.53 7.91
CA ARG A 153 -2.58 4.74 8.68
C ARG A 153 -1.45 5.38 9.48
N VAL A 154 -0.44 4.62 9.91
CA VAL A 154 0.68 5.18 10.68
C VAL A 154 1.53 6.10 9.81
N LEU A 155 1.62 5.80 8.50
CA LEU A 155 2.25 6.67 7.52
C LEU A 155 1.36 7.86 7.17
N ASP A 156 0.05 7.62 7.03
CA ASP A 156 -0.94 8.65 6.67
C ASP A 156 -1.15 9.68 7.80
N ASP A 157 -1.09 9.24 9.06
CA ASP A 157 -1.25 10.08 10.25
C ASP A 157 0.04 10.86 10.62
N ALA A 158 1.13 10.68 9.86
CA ALA A 158 2.42 11.32 10.11
C ALA A 158 2.44 12.75 9.56
N ASP A 159 3.01 13.69 10.32
CA ASP A 159 3.10 15.09 9.91
C ASP A 159 4.13 15.34 8.80
N GLU A 160 5.14 14.46 8.67
CA GLU A 160 6.13 14.54 7.60
C GLU A 160 6.69 13.15 7.27
N VAL A 161 6.79 12.83 5.98
CA VAL A 161 7.42 11.60 5.47
C VAL A 161 8.61 11.95 4.59
N VAL A 162 9.79 11.45 4.94
CA VAL A 162 11.04 11.68 4.21
C VAL A 162 11.54 10.38 3.59
N VAL A 163 11.67 10.38 2.26
CA VAL A 163 12.22 9.26 1.52
C VAL A 163 13.74 9.28 1.60
N VAL A 164 14.33 8.22 2.14
CA VAL A 164 15.78 7.99 2.14
C VAL A 164 16.10 6.91 1.12
N ASP A 165 16.72 7.34 0.03
CA ASP A 165 16.95 6.52 -1.15
C ASP A 165 18.44 6.54 -1.55
N VAL A 166 18.89 5.43 -2.12
CA VAL A 166 20.24 5.24 -2.68
C VAL A 166 20.13 4.38 -3.93
N THR A 167 21.14 4.38 -4.79
CA THR A 167 21.09 3.49 -5.95
C THR A 167 21.18 2.01 -5.51
N PRO A 168 20.53 1.08 -6.24
CA PRO A 168 20.69 -0.36 -6.00
C PRO A 168 22.15 -0.81 -5.96
N GLU A 169 22.99 -0.24 -6.82
CA GLU A 169 24.42 -0.53 -6.90
C GLU A 169 25.14 -0.15 -5.60
N THR A 170 24.92 1.07 -5.10
CA THR A 170 25.50 1.52 -3.82
C THR A 170 25.01 0.66 -2.66
N LEU A 171 23.76 0.19 -2.69
CA LEU A 171 23.26 -0.67 -1.64
C LEU A 171 23.90 -2.07 -1.65
N GLN A 172 24.13 -2.62 -2.84
CA GLN A 172 24.86 -3.88 -3.00
C GLN A 172 26.32 -3.75 -2.56
N GLU A 173 26.99 -2.66 -2.91
CA GLU A 173 28.35 -2.36 -2.45
C GLU A 173 28.41 -2.30 -0.92
N ARG A 174 27.51 -1.54 -0.28
CA ARG A 174 27.41 -1.47 1.19
C ARG A 174 27.15 -2.84 1.83
N LEU A 175 26.35 -3.69 1.18
CA LEU A 175 26.12 -5.05 1.66
C LEU A 175 27.40 -5.89 1.61
N VAL A 176 28.13 -5.85 0.49
CA VAL A 176 29.40 -6.59 0.28
C VAL A 176 30.48 -6.12 1.24
N GLU A 177 30.54 -4.82 1.53
CA GLU A 177 31.44 -4.22 2.52
C GLU A 177 31.08 -4.58 3.97
N GLY A 178 29.99 -5.33 4.21
CA GLY A 178 29.55 -5.72 5.54
C GLY A 178 28.93 -4.57 6.34
N LYS A 179 28.54 -3.47 5.69
CA LYS A 179 27.91 -2.30 6.32
C LYS A 179 26.42 -2.50 6.61
N ILE A 180 25.81 -3.59 6.14
CA ILE A 180 24.36 -3.86 6.30
C ILE A 180 24.11 -5.13 7.11
N TYR A 181 24.80 -6.23 6.78
CA TYR A 181 24.66 -7.52 7.46
C TYR A 181 26.01 -8.12 7.82
N ALA A 182 26.01 -8.99 8.84
CA ALA A 182 27.16 -9.80 9.18
C ALA A 182 27.58 -10.69 7.99
N PRO A 183 28.90 -10.98 7.82
CA PRO A 183 29.44 -11.67 6.65
C PRO A 183 28.72 -12.97 6.27
N GLN A 184 28.27 -13.73 7.28
CA GLN A 184 27.60 -15.02 7.11
C GLN A 184 26.24 -14.90 6.39
N LYS A 185 25.58 -13.74 6.44
CA LYS A 185 24.27 -13.50 5.83
C LYS A 185 24.34 -12.76 4.48
N ILE A 186 25.52 -12.26 4.09
CA ILE A 186 25.69 -11.44 2.88
C ILE A 186 25.29 -12.22 1.62
N GLN A 187 25.82 -13.43 1.43
CA GLN A 187 25.56 -14.21 0.21
C GLN A 187 24.07 -14.54 0.05
N GLN A 188 23.44 -15.02 1.13
CA GLN A 188 22.00 -15.30 1.13
C GLN A 188 21.16 -14.03 0.86
N ALA A 189 21.59 -12.87 1.38
CA ALA A 189 20.90 -11.61 1.14
C ALA A 189 21.03 -11.15 -0.32
N LEU A 190 22.21 -11.28 -0.93
CA LEU A 190 22.46 -10.98 -2.35
C LEU A 190 21.66 -11.88 -3.28
N ASP A 191 21.57 -13.17 -2.94
CA ASP A 191 20.85 -14.16 -3.75
C ASP A 191 19.32 -14.04 -3.63
N ASN A 192 18.80 -13.22 -2.69
CA ASN A 192 17.37 -13.02 -2.49
C ASN A 192 17.00 -11.53 -2.49
N PHE A 193 16.88 -10.90 -1.32
CA PHE A 193 16.36 -9.54 -1.16
C PHE A 193 17.16 -8.48 -1.94
N PHE A 194 18.49 -8.56 -1.93
CA PHE A 194 19.40 -7.55 -2.49
C PHE A 194 19.76 -7.81 -3.96
N GLN A 195 18.98 -8.61 -4.67
CA GLN A 195 19.10 -8.69 -6.12
C GLN A 195 18.73 -7.34 -6.74
N ARG A 196 19.51 -6.89 -7.73
CA ARG A 196 19.31 -5.60 -8.41
C ARG A 196 17.87 -5.39 -8.88
N ARG A 197 17.24 -6.41 -9.47
CA ARG A 197 15.84 -6.37 -9.93
C ARG A 197 14.86 -6.11 -8.78
N ASN A 198 15.10 -6.68 -7.61
CA ASN A 198 14.24 -6.54 -6.44
C ASN A 198 14.38 -5.13 -5.85
N LEU A 199 15.62 -4.63 -5.76
CA LEU A 199 15.89 -3.27 -5.27
C LEU A 199 15.28 -2.20 -6.18
N ILE A 200 15.32 -2.36 -7.51
CA ILE A 200 14.65 -1.45 -8.44
C ILE A 200 13.14 -1.45 -8.20
N ALA A 201 12.53 -2.63 -8.08
CA ALA A 201 11.08 -2.74 -7.85
C ALA A 201 10.66 -2.16 -6.49
N LEU A 202 11.45 -2.39 -5.43
CA LEU A 202 11.21 -1.81 -4.11
C LEU A 202 11.39 -0.28 -4.09
N ARG A 203 12.34 0.24 -4.87
CA ARG A 203 12.53 1.69 -5.05
C ARG A 203 11.31 2.34 -5.69
N GLU A 204 10.85 1.76 -6.80
CA GLU A 204 9.65 2.21 -7.50
C GLU A 204 8.43 2.15 -6.59
N LEU A 205 8.28 1.05 -5.84
CA LEU A 205 7.20 0.88 -4.87
C LEU A 205 7.23 1.95 -3.78
N ALA A 206 8.41 2.22 -3.20
CA ALA A 206 8.56 3.23 -2.16
C ALA A 206 8.23 4.64 -2.66
N LEU A 207 8.71 5.00 -3.86
CA LEU A 207 8.43 6.31 -4.45
C LEU A 207 6.95 6.48 -4.80
N ARG A 208 6.30 5.40 -5.27
CA ARG A 208 4.87 5.42 -5.58
C ARG A 208 4.02 5.60 -4.34
N GLU A 209 4.25 4.79 -3.30
CA GLU A 209 3.45 4.85 -2.07
C GLU A 209 3.45 6.26 -1.47
N ILE A 210 4.63 6.90 -1.47
CA ILE A 210 4.80 8.23 -0.90
C ILE A 210 4.18 9.30 -1.80
N ALA A 211 4.22 9.12 -3.12
CA ALA A 211 3.54 10.01 -4.06
C ALA A 211 2.01 9.94 -3.90
N ASP A 212 1.48 8.73 -3.74
CA ASP A 212 0.04 8.51 -3.54
C ASP A 212 -0.42 9.16 -2.21
N ASN A 213 0.35 9.05 -1.12
CA ASN A 213 0.04 9.73 0.15
C ASN A 213 0.02 11.27 0.04
N VAL A 214 0.94 11.87 -0.69
CA VAL A 214 0.97 13.33 -0.90
C VAL A 214 -0.23 13.79 -1.76
N GLU A 215 -0.69 12.96 -2.71
CA GLU A 215 -1.82 13.28 -3.57
C GLU A 215 -3.17 13.20 -2.83
N GLU A 216 -3.31 12.30 -1.84
CA GLU A 216 -4.48 12.23 -0.96
C GLU A 216 -4.59 13.45 -0.04
N GLU A 217 -3.51 13.87 0.62
CA GLU A 217 -3.48 15.11 1.42
C GLU A 217 -3.82 16.36 0.59
N ALA A 218 -3.28 16.43 -0.63
CA ALA A 218 -3.57 17.52 -1.56
C ALA A 218 -5.03 17.52 -2.05
N ARG A 219 -5.70 16.35 -2.13
CA ARG A 219 -7.12 16.25 -2.47
C ARG A 219 -8.03 16.62 -1.30
N GLU A 220 -7.66 16.26 -0.07
CA GLU A 220 -8.45 16.60 1.13
C GLU A 220 -8.37 18.10 1.47
N MET A 221 -7.20 18.73 1.31
CA MET A 221 -7.05 20.19 1.40
C MET A 221 -7.51 20.94 0.13
N GLY A 222 -7.53 20.26 -1.03
CA GLY A 222 -7.80 20.82 -2.35
C GLY A 222 -9.23 20.67 -2.87
N ALA A 223 -10.18 20.17 -2.07
CA ALA A 223 -11.59 20.06 -2.43
C ALA A 223 -12.31 21.43 -2.66
N GLY A 224 -11.57 22.54 -2.76
CA GLY A 224 -12.05 23.86 -3.17
C GLY A 224 -11.56 24.35 -4.54
N LEU A 225 -10.56 23.73 -5.18
CA LEU A 225 -9.96 24.28 -6.41
C LEU A 225 -9.66 23.19 -7.43
N ALA A 226 -10.70 22.85 -8.18
CA ALA A 226 -10.59 21.95 -9.32
C ALA A 226 -9.69 22.49 -10.44
N ASN A 227 -9.10 21.53 -11.16
CA ASN A 227 -8.66 21.57 -12.55
C ASN A 227 -7.40 22.38 -12.88
N LYS A 228 -6.32 21.64 -13.15
CA LYS A 228 -5.56 21.63 -14.43
C LYS A 228 -4.20 20.98 -14.17
N LEU A 229 -3.85 19.94 -14.92
CA LEU A 229 -2.74 19.98 -15.89
C LEU A 229 -2.54 18.63 -16.57
N ASP A 230 -2.04 18.75 -17.79
CA ASP A 230 -2.07 17.83 -18.91
C ASP A 230 -1.09 16.66 -18.81
N SER A 231 -1.53 15.53 -19.37
CA SER A 231 -0.94 14.85 -20.53
C SER A 231 0.58 14.98 -20.76
N GLN A 232 1.32 13.89 -20.50
CA GLN A 232 2.39 13.29 -21.33
C GLN A 232 3.51 12.69 -20.46
N GLY A 233 3.46 11.38 -20.27
CA GLY A 233 4.51 10.60 -19.62
C GLY A 233 4.27 9.13 -19.86
N GLN A 234 4.83 8.60 -20.94
CA GLN A 234 4.79 7.19 -21.32
C GLN A 234 5.67 6.41 -20.34
N LEU A 235 5.13 6.06 -19.18
CA LEU A 235 5.75 5.20 -18.18
C LEU A 235 4.88 3.96 -18.01
N CYS A 236 5.51 2.81 -17.88
CA CYS A 236 4.88 1.49 -17.82
C CYS A 236 4.04 1.32 -16.55
N ASN A 237 2.88 1.96 -16.50
CA ASN A 237 1.91 1.78 -15.44
C ASN A 237 1.28 0.38 -15.51
N ILE A 238 1.36 -0.37 -14.42
CA ILE A 238 0.24 -1.25 -14.03
C ILE A 238 -0.83 -0.31 -13.47
N GLN A 239 -1.49 0.41 -14.36
CA GLN A 239 -2.67 1.20 -14.04
C GLN A 239 -3.77 0.21 -13.72
N GLU A 240 -4.44 0.38 -12.58
CA GLU A 240 -5.69 -0.31 -12.32
C GLU A 240 -6.64 -0.01 -13.49
N ARG A 241 -7.32 -1.03 -14.01
CA ARG A 241 -8.23 -0.94 -15.15
C ARG A 241 -9.47 -1.73 -14.82
N VAL A 242 -10.61 -1.03 -14.80
CA VAL A 242 -11.88 -1.59 -14.36
C VAL A 242 -12.71 -1.99 -15.57
N LEU A 243 -13.08 -3.26 -15.66
CA LEU A 243 -13.98 -3.79 -16.68
C LEU A 243 -15.35 -4.10 -16.07
N VAL A 244 -16.40 -3.48 -16.59
CA VAL A 244 -17.78 -3.76 -16.21
C VAL A 244 -18.43 -4.67 -17.25
N CYS A 245 -18.93 -5.83 -16.81
CA CYS A 245 -19.65 -6.73 -17.70
C CYS A 245 -21.13 -6.33 -17.80
N VAL A 246 -21.53 -5.85 -18.98
CA VAL A 246 -22.89 -5.42 -19.31
C VAL A 246 -23.66 -6.58 -19.94
N SER A 247 -24.96 -6.65 -19.67
CA SER A 247 -25.87 -7.69 -20.14
C SER A 247 -27.19 -7.07 -20.64
N THR A 248 -28.08 -7.87 -21.22
CA THR A 248 -29.38 -7.37 -21.70
C THR A 248 -30.40 -7.08 -20.58
N TYR A 249 -30.02 -7.26 -19.31
CA TYR A 249 -30.91 -7.02 -18.18
C TYR A 249 -30.95 -5.56 -17.75
N ALA A 250 -32.13 -5.07 -17.37
CA ALA A 250 -32.40 -3.68 -16.98
C ALA A 250 -31.48 -3.10 -15.88
N LYS A 251 -30.82 -3.96 -15.09
CA LYS A 251 -29.93 -3.56 -13.99
C LYS A 251 -28.49 -3.30 -14.42
N SER A 252 -28.13 -3.53 -15.68
CA SER A 252 -26.78 -3.26 -16.19
C SER A 252 -26.39 -1.78 -16.11
N LEU A 253 -27.36 -0.85 -16.16
CA LEU A 253 -27.11 0.58 -15.92
C LEU A 253 -26.66 0.86 -14.47
N GLN A 254 -27.23 0.18 -13.47
CA GLN A 254 -26.82 0.33 -12.07
C GLN A 254 -25.41 -0.24 -11.84
N LEU A 255 -25.11 -1.36 -12.50
CA LEU A 255 -23.80 -1.98 -12.46
C LEU A 255 -22.74 -1.05 -13.07
N LEU A 256 -23.05 -0.42 -14.21
CA LEU A 256 -22.16 0.54 -14.86
C LEU A 256 -21.91 1.77 -13.99
N ARG A 257 -22.94 2.32 -13.32
CA ARG A 257 -22.75 3.43 -12.36
C ARG A 257 -21.88 3.04 -11.18
N ARG A 258 -22.04 1.83 -10.65
CA ARG A 258 -21.20 1.34 -9.53
C ARG A 258 -19.77 1.06 -9.99
N GLY A 259 -19.59 0.45 -11.15
CA GLY A 259 -18.28 0.24 -11.77
C GLY A 259 -17.56 1.55 -12.08
N ALA A 260 -18.28 2.58 -12.54
CA ALA A 260 -17.73 3.92 -12.74
C ALA A 260 -17.29 4.57 -11.42
N ARG A 261 -18.00 4.36 -10.31
CA ARG A 261 -17.55 4.82 -8.98
C ARG A 261 -16.27 4.11 -8.55
N ILE A 262 -16.17 2.80 -8.77
CA ILE A 262 -14.96 2.02 -8.45
C ILE A 262 -13.77 2.51 -9.31
N ALA A 263 -13.99 2.70 -10.60
CA ALA A 263 -12.99 3.25 -11.52
C ALA A 263 -12.53 4.64 -11.06
N ASN A 264 -13.45 5.54 -10.70
CA ASN A 264 -13.11 6.87 -10.22
C ASN A 264 -12.35 6.85 -8.89
N TYR A 265 -12.73 5.96 -7.97
CA TYR A 265 -12.03 5.79 -6.69
C TYR A 265 -10.57 5.34 -6.91
N MET A 266 -10.34 4.44 -7.87
CA MET A 266 -9.01 3.92 -8.20
C MET A 266 -8.23 4.79 -9.21
N ASN A 267 -8.77 5.95 -9.61
CA ASN A 267 -8.25 6.76 -10.72
C ASN A 267 -7.94 5.93 -11.99
N ALA A 268 -8.80 4.94 -12.26
CA ALA A 268 -8.59 3.88 -13.22
C ALA A 268 -9.42 4.09 -14.50
N PRO A 269 -8.92 3.74 -15.69
CA PRO A 269 -9.72 3.74 -16.91
C PRO A 269 -10.89 2.76 -16.81
N LEU A 270 -12.08 3.23 -17.19
CA LEU A 270 -13.30 2.43 -17.22
C LEU A 270 -13.48 1.75 -18.58
N PHE A 271 -13.70 0.44 -18.56
CA PHE A 271 -14.09 -0.36 -19.70
C PHE A 271 -15.45 -0.99 -19.43
N ALA A 272 -16.27 -1.13 -20.46
CA ALA A 272 -17.52 -1.89 -20.39
C ALA A 272 -17.52 -2.90 -21.53
N VAL A 273 -17.85 -4.16 -21.24
CA VAL A 273 -17.95 -5.21 -22.25
C VAL A 273 -19.36 -5.75 -22.33
N PHE A 274 -19.87 -5.84 -23.56
CA PHE A 274 -21.08 -6.58 -23.90
C PHE A 274 -20.73 -7.75 -24.80
N VAL A 275 -21.02 -8.97 -24.36
CA VAL A 275 -20.83 -10.19 -25.17
C VAL A 275 -22.16 -10.54 -25.83
N ALA A 276 -22.19 -10.41 -27.17
CA ALA A 276 -23.33 -10.77 -27.99
C ALA A 276 -23.25 -12.25 -28.38
N ASP A 277 -24.31 -13.01 -28.14
CA ASP A 277 -24.41 -14.39 -28.60
C ASP A 277 -24.77 -14.39 -30.09
N PRO A 278 -23.91 -14.93 -30.99
CA PRO A 278 -24.14 -14.88 -32.43
C PRO A 278 -25.40 -15.62 -32.89
N ASP A 279 -25.88 -16.59 -32.09
CA ASP A 279 -27.07 -17.39 -32.40
C ASP A 279 -28.36 -16.75 -31.86
N ARG A 280 -28.26 -15.61 -31.16
CA ARG A 280 -29.40 -14.93 -30.53
C ARG A 280 -29.57 -13.51 -31.04
N PHE A 281 -30.65 -13.28 -31.78
CA PHE A 281 -31.08 -11.93 -32.12
C PHE A 281 -31.61 -11.19 -30.89
N LEU A 282 -31.11 -9.97 -30.69
CA LEU A 282 -31.58 -9.06 -29.66
C LEU A 282 -32.95 -8.51 -30.04
N THR A 283 -33.87 -8.43 -29.08
CA THR A 283 -35.12 -7.69 -29.27
C THR A 283 -34.84 -6.18 -29.41
N LYS A 284 -35.80 -5.43 -29.97
CA LYS A 284 -35.68 -3.96 -30.07
C LYS A 284 -35.43 -3.31 -28.71
N GLU A 285 -36.08 -3.79 -27.65
CA GLU A 285 -35.90 -3.31 -26.29
C GLU A 285 -34.50 -3.60 -25.74
N GLU A 286 -33.97 -4.80 -25.99
CA GLU A 286 -32.61 -5.17 -25.56
C GLU A 286 -31.53 -4.39 -26.32
N SER A 287 -31.72 -4.15 -27.63
CA SER A 287 -30.79 -3.33 -28.42
C SER A 287 -30.76 -1.89 -27.91
N LEU A 288 -31.93 -1.29 -27.66
CA LEU A 288 -32.03 0.05 -27.07
C LEU A 288 -31.38 0.10 -25.69
N HIS A 289 -31.47 -0.96 -24.89
CA HIS A 289 -30.83 -1.03 -23.59
C HIS A 289 -29.30 -1.00 -23.67
N ILE A 290 -28.73 -1.77 -24.59
CA ILE A 290 -27.27 -1.79 -24.81
C ILE A 290 -26.78 -0.43 -25.31
N ASP A 291 -27.54 0.21 -26.20
CA ASP A 291 -27.20 1.56 -26.69
C ASP A 291 -27.24 2.61 -25.57
N MET A 292 -28.17 2.48 -24.61
CA MET A 292 -28.17 3.32 -23.40
C MET A 292 -26.95 3.05 -22.50
N CYS A 293 -26.53 1.79 -22.33
CA CYS A 293 -25.32 1.46 -21.60
C CYS A 293 -24.06 2.03 -22.29
N GLU A 294 -24.01 2.00 -23.63
CA GLU A 294 -22.91 2.59 -24.38
C GLU A 294 -22.86 4.12 -24.20
N LYS A 295 -24.00 4.80 -24.30
CA LYS A 295 -24.08 6.25 -24.05
C LYS A 295 -23.60 6.60 -22.64
N LEU A 296 -24.10 5.88 -21.63
CA LEU A 296 -23.71 6.11 -20.24
C LEU A 296 -22.22 5.80 -19.99
N CYS A 297 -21.66 4.81 -20.68
CA CYS A 297 -20.23 4.51 -20.59
C CYS A 297 -19.39 5.68 -21.14
N LYS A 298 -19.81 6.25 -22.28
CA LYS A 298 -19.17 7.44 -22.87
C LYS A 298 -19.29 8.68 -21.98
N GLU A 299 -20.42 8.86 -21.28
CA GLU A 299 -20.58 9.94 -20.28
C GLU A 299 -19.57 9.83 -19.13
N PHE A 300 -19.17 8.62 -18.75
CA PHE A 300 -18.12 8.36 -17.76
C PHE A 300 -16.71 8.31 -18.35
N ALA A 301 -16.50 8.80 -19.58
CA ALA A 301 -15.23 8.72 -20.30
C ALA A 301 -14.68 7.28 -20.43
N GLY A 302 -15.56 6.27 -20.42
CA GLY A 302 -15.20 4.85 -20.53
C GLY A 302 -15.28 4.30 -21.95
N ASN A 303 -14.57 3.20 -22.18
CA ASN A 303 -14.54 2.48 -23.46
C ASN A 303 -15.56 1.34 -23.48
N PHE A 304 -16.50 1.38 -24.43
CA PHE A 304 -17.50 0.33 -24.61
C PHE A 304 -17.09 -0.66 -25.71
N ILE A 305 -16.99 -1.94 -25.36
CA ILE A 305 -16.51 -3.02 -26.21
C ILE A 305 -17.65 -4.01 -26.48
N ARG A 306 -17.92 -4.29 -27.75
CA ARG A 306 -18.90 -5.31 -28.18
C ARG A 306 -18.15 -6.51 -28.75
N VAL A 307 -18.36 -7.70 -28.20
CA VAL A 307 -17.69 -8.94 -28.66
C VAL A 307 -18.74 -9.99 -29.03
N PRO A 308 -18.74 -10.52 -30.26
CA PRO A 308 -19.57 -11.67 -30.61
C PRO A 308 -18.92 -12.96 -30.12
N SER A 309 -19.57 -13.70 -29.21
CA SER A 309 -19.08 -15.01 -28.73
C SER A 309 -20.21 -15.84 -28.10
N SER A 310 -20.17 -17.16 -28.32
CA SER A 310 -21.07 -18.13 -27.67
C SER A 310 -20.61 -18.50 -26.24
N ASP A 311 -19.31 -18.31 -25.92
CA ASP A 311 -18.79 -18.45 -24.55
C ASP A 311 -18.46 -17.07 -23.95
N VAL A 312 -19.36 -16.63 -23.08
CA VAL A 312 -19.27 -15.34 -22.37
C VAL A 312 -18.05 -15.28 -21.45
N ALA A 313 -17.70 -16.37 -20.76
CA ALA A 313 -16.59 -16.36 -19.80
C ALA A 313 -15.25 -16.28 -20.53
N ALA A 314 -15.09 -17.04 -21.63
CA ALA A 314 -13.90 -16.99 -22.46
C ALA A 314 -13.72 -15.61 -23.12
N ALA A 315 -14.80 -15.02 -23.63
CA ALA A 315 -14.76 -13.70 -24.25
C ALA A 315 -14.37 -12.60 -23.24
N ILE A 316 -14.92 -12.62 -22.02
CA ILE A 316 -14.54 -11.68 -20.97
C ILE A 316 -13.07 -11.86 -20.59
N ALA A 317 -12.58 -13.10 -20.47
CA ALA A 317 -11.17 -13.37 -20.16
C ALA A 317 -10.23 -12.85 -21.26
N GLN A 318 -10.59 -13.03 -22.54
CA GLN A 318 -9.82 -12.50 -23.67
C GLN A 318 -9.78 -10.96 -23.67
N VAL A 319 -10.92 -10.30 -23.40
CA VAL A 319 -10.97 -8.84 -23.26
C VAL A 319 -10.14 -8.38 -22.06
N ALA A 320 -10.21 -9.11 -20.94
CA ALA A 320 -9.43 -8.79 -19.76
C ALA A 320 -7.93 -8.86 -20.04
N GLU A 321 -7.46 -9.89 -20.76
CA GLU A 321 -6.06 -10.03 -21.15
C GLU A 321 -5.63 -8.97 -22.18
N GLN A 322 -6.44 -8.75 -23.21
CA GLN A 322 -6.15 -7.79 -24.29
C GLN A 322 -6.01 -6.35 -23.77
N TYR A 323 -6.91 -5.95 -22.87
CA TYR A 323 -6.90 -4.59 -22.30
C TYR A 323 -6.14 -4.50 -20.97
N ARG A 324 -5.49 -5.60 -20.54
CA ARG A 324 -4.77 -5.73 -19.26
C ARG A 324 -5.60 -5.25 -18.06
N ILE A 325 -6.83 -5.73 -17.99
CA ILE A 325 -7.79 -5.43 -16.94
C ILE A 325 -7.33 -6.06 -15.62
N THR A 326 -7.36 -5.27 -14.54
CA THR A 326 -6.99 -5.70 -13.19
C THR A 326 -8.20 -5.95 -12.31
N GLN A 327 -9.32 -5.26 -12.58
CA GLN A 327 -10.55 -5.33 -11.81
C GLN A 327 -11.75 -5.64 -12.73
N ILE A 328 -12.52 -6.68 -12.42
CA ILE A 328 -13.74 -7.02 -13.17
C ILE A 328 -14.97 -6.88 -12.27
N VAL A 329 -15.94 -6.12 -12.74
CA VAL A 329 -17.21 -5.89 -12.05
C VAL A 329 -18.32 -6.67 -12.77
N ILE A 330 -18.93 -7.61 -12.05
CA ILE A 330 -20.05 -8.42 -12.53
C ILE A 330 -21.27 -8.29 -11.63
N GLY A 331 -22.46 -8.34 -12.23
CA GLY A 331 -23.71 -8.41 -11.48
C GLY A 331 -24.00 -9.82 -10.98
N ALA A 332 -24.55 -9.95 -9.78
CA ALA A 332 -25.08 -11.21 -9.29
C ALA A 332 -26.18 -11.74 -10.26
N SER A 333 -25.97 -12.93 -10.81
CA SER A 333 -26.90 -13.54 -11.78
C SER A 333 -28.27 -13.81 -11.17
N GLN A 334 -29.35 -13.42 -11.85
CA GLN A 334 -30.74 -13.75 -11.48
C GLN A 334 -31.23 -15.09 -12.03
N ARG A 335 -30.34 -15.97 -12.51
CA ARG A 335 -30.77 -17.30 -13.00
C ARG A 335 -31.23 -18.18 -11.84
N SER A 336 -32.33 -18.90 -12.03
CA SER A 336 -32.82 -19.90 -11.08
C SER A 336 -31.72 -20.91 -10.76
N ARG A 337 -31.60 -21.32 -9.48
CA ARG A 337 -30.55 -22.24 -8.97
C ARG A 337 -30.37 -23.51 -9.84
N TRP A 338 -31.43 -23.93 -10.54
CA TRP A 338 -31.42 -25.07 -11.47
C TRP A 338 -30.66 -24.82 -12.78
N GLN A 339 -30.67 -23.60 -13.33
CA GLN A 339 -29.89 -23.25 -14.53
C GLN A 339 -28.39 -23.05 -14.24
N ILE A 340 -28.05 -22.74 -12.98
CA ILE A 340 -26.66 -22.63 -12.50
C ILE A 340 -26.00 -24.01 -12.42
N LEU A 341 -26.78 -25.06 -12.11
CA LEU A 341 -26.31 -26.44 -12.03
C LEU A 341 -25.95 -27.05 -13.39
N LEU A 342 -26.64 -26.64 -14.47
CA LEU A 342 -26.48 -27.20 -15.82
C LEU A 342 -25.39 -26.53 -16.67
N LYS A 343 -25.04 -25.25 -16.43
CA LYS A 343 -24.06 -24.50 -17.26
C LYS A 343 -22.81 -24.02 -16.51
N GLY A 344 -22.71 -24.28 -15.20
CA GLY A 344 -21.66 -23.74 -14.33
C GLY A 344 -21.87 -22.24 -14.09
N SER A 345 -21.57 -21.76 -12.89
CA SER A 345 -21.64 -20.34 -12.61
C SER A 345 -20.57 -19.61 -13.43
N LEU A 346 -20.97 -18.57 -14.17
CA LEU A 346 -20.07 -17.71 -14.93
C LEU A 346 -18.93 -17.18 -14.03
N THR A 347 -19.21 -16.98 -12.75
CA THR A 347 -18.24 -16.66 -11.69
C THR A 347 -17.17 -17.73 -11.52
N HIS A 348 -17.51 -19.01 -11.41
CA HIS A 348 -16.52 -20.09 -11.26
C HIS A 348 -15.68 -20.31 -12.51
N LYS A 349 -16.25 -20.10 -13.71
CA LYS A 349 -15.48 -20.17 -14.96
C LYS A 349 -14.47 -19.01 -15.05
N LEU A 350 -14.90 -17.79 -14.72
CA LEU A 350 -14.02 -16.63 -14.70
C LEU A 350 -12.90 -16.76 -13.66
N LEU A 351 -13.20 -17.23 -12.45
CA LEU A 351 -12.18 -17.47 -11.41
C LEU A 351 -11.13 -18.52 -11.79
N ARG A 352 -11.46 -19.45 -12.69
CA ARG A 352 -10.47 -20.43 -13.21
C ARG A 352 -9.61 -19.86 -14.34
N LEU A 353 -10.17 -18.96 -15.14
CA LEU A 353 -9.51 -18.37 -16.30
C LEU A 353 -8.66 -17.15 -15.93
N LEU A 354 -9.03 -16.43 -14.86
CA LEU A 354 -8.38 -15.21 -14.40
C LEU A 354 -7.55 -15.52 -13.14
N LYS A 355 -6.22 -15.46 -13.25
CA LYS A 355 -5.31 -15.77 -12.13
C LYS A 355 -4.87 -14.54 -11.33
N ASN A 356 -4.88 -13.35 -11.95
CA ASN A 356 -4.34 -12.10 -11.38
C ASN A 356 -5.33 -10.93 -11.58
N THR A 357 -6.62 -11.19 -11.48
CA THR A 357 -7.68 -10.17 -11.69
C THR A 357 -8.71 -10.29 -10.59
N ASP A 358 -8.99 -9.18 -9.92
CA ASP A 358 -9.95 -9.12 -8.85
C ASP A 358 -11.37 -9.08 -9.40
N LEU A 359 -12.28 -9.84 -8.76
CA LEU A 359 -13.66 -10.00 -9.22
C LEU A 359 -14.65 -9.41 -8.21
N HIS A 360 -15.27 -8.30 -8.58
CA HIS A 360 -16.31 -7.62 -7.80
C HIS A 360 -17.70 -8.14 -8.17
N ILE A 361 -18.36 -8.84 -7.25
CA ILE A 361 -19.73 -9.33 -7.45
C ILE A 361 -20.71 -8.39 -6.77
N ILE A 362 -21.46 -7.64 -7.58
CA ILE A 362 -22.41 -6.67 -7.07
C ILE A 362 -23.80 -7.31 -6.94
N ALA A 363 -24.29 -7.41 -5.70
CA ALA A 363 -25.66 -7.80 -5.40
C ALA A 363 -26.65 -6.77 -5.96
N THR A 364 -27.68 -7.25 -6.64
CA THR A 364 -28.75 -6.41 -7.21
C THR A 364 -30.08 -6.75 -6.56
N ASP A 365 -30.62 -5.82 -5.76
CA ASP A 365 -31.82 -6.03 -4.93
C ASP A 365 -32.99 -6.66 -5.69
N LYS A 366 -33.57 -7.69 -5.10
CA LYS A 366 -34.71 -8.43 -5.63
C LYS A 366 -35.95 -7.55 -5.49
N LYS A 367 -36.54 -7.04 -6.59
CA LYS A 367 -37.94 -6.61 -6.52
C LYS A 367 -38.76 -7.88 -6.32
N MET A 368 -39.33 -8.05 -5.13
CA MET A 368 -40.47 -8.94 -4.93
C MET A 368 -41.60 -8.41 -5.80
N HIS A 369 -41.95 -9.14 -6.85
CA HIS A 369 -43.24 -8.95 -7.49
C HIS A 369 -44.26 -9.73 -6.66
N SER A 370 -45.17 -8.99 -6.03
CA SER A 370 -46.45 -9.45 -5.50
C SER A 370 -47.37 -9.89 -6.63
#